data_AF-A0A6M8VWA0-F1
#
_entry.id   AF-A0A6M8VWA0-F1
#
_cell.length_a   1.000
_cell.length_b   1.000
_cell.length_c   1.000
_cell.angle_alpha   90.00
_cell.angle_beta   90.00
_cell.angle_gamma   90.00
#
_symmetry.space_group_name_H-M   'P 1'
#
loop_
_entity.id
_entity.type
_entity.pdbx_description
1 polymer ?
#
loop_
_entity_poly.entity_id
_entity_poly.type
_entity_poly.pdbx_seq_one_letter_code
_entity_poly.pdbx_strand_id
1 'polypeptide(L)' 'MARPDVRTITKKELVDQIAERNGLSRTKAQVIVQDVLDTVIAVLSDGHRLELRDFGVFEVKTLAPRTGAEPPHARARPCA' A
#
# COMPACT_ATOMS: atom_id res chain seq x y z
N MET A 1 9.59 6.40 -25.21
CA MET A 1 8.31 6.81 -24.56
C MET A 1 8.62 7.07 -23.10
N ALA A 2 8.49 8.31 -22.63
CA ALA A 2 8.78 8.68 -21.25
C ALA A 2 7.83 7.90 -20.31
N ARG A 3 8.38 7.21 -19.31
CA ARG A 3 7.56 6.64 -18.23
C ARG A 3 6.89 7.83 -17.54
N PRO A 4 5.56 7.82 -17.36
CA PRO A 4 4.91 8.89 -16.61
C PRO A 4 5.56 8.95 -15.23
N ASP A 5 5.99 10.14 -14.84
CA ASP A 5 6.56 10.41 -13.52
C ASP A 5 5.53 9.97 -12.47
N VAL A 6 5.78 8.81 -11.84
CA VAL A 6 4.90 8.27 -10.82
C VAL A 6 5.07 9.16 -9.60
N ARG A 7 4.19 10.16 -9.47
CA ARG A 7 4.13 11.03 -8.30
C ARG A 7 3.90 10.15 -7.07
N THR A 8 4.87 10.15 -6.17
CA THR A 8 4.77 9.44 -4.89
C THR A 8 3.86 10.23 -3.98
N ILE A 9 2.59 9.82 -3.89
CA ILE A 9 1.64 10.41 -2.95
C ILE A 9 1.98 9.87 -1.56
N THR A 10 2.31 10.77 -0.64
CA THR A 10 2.57 10.41 0.76
C THR A 10 1.27 10.35 1.55
N LYS A 11 1.27 9.60 2.65
CA LYS A 11 0.11 9.49 3.55
C LYS A 11 -0.40 10.85 4.03
N LYS A 12 0.50 11.81 4.26
CA LYS A 12 0.11 13.17 4.68
C LYS A 12 -0.73 13.87 3.61
N GLU A 13 -0.29 13.82 2.36
CA GLU A 13 -1.01 14.39 1.22
C GLU A 13 -2.39 13.73 1.03
N LEU A 14 -2.47 12.40 1.16
CA LEU A 14 -3.75 11.69 1.09
C LEU A 14 -4.73 12.14 2.19
N VAL A 15 -4.24 12.25 3.44
CA VAL A 15 -5.04 12.71 4.59
C VAL A 15 -5.51 14.15 4.38
N ASP A 16 -4.64 15.00 3.86
CA ASP A 16 -4.97 16.40 3.54
C ASP A 16 -6.07 16.50 2.49
N GLN A 17 -5.96 15.77 1.38
CA GLN A 17 -6.99 15.77 0.34
C GLN A 17 -8.33 15.23 0.85
N ILE A 18 -8.34 14.21 1.71
CA ILE A 18 -9.57 13.67 2.30
C ILE A 18 -10.19 14.66 3.28
N ALA A 19 -9.37 15.33 4.10
CA ALA A 19 -9.80 16.34 5.04
C ALA A 19 -10.45 17.53 4.32
N GLU A 20 -9.81 18.04 3.26
CA GLU A 20 -10.33 19.14 2.45
C GLU A 20 -11.63 18.78 1.72
N ARG A 21 -11.70 17.58 1.11
CA ARG A 21 -12.90 17.14 0.38
C ARG A 21 -14.12 16.95 1.29
N ASN A 22 -13.92 16.50 2.53
CA ASN A 22 -15.01 16.15 3.45
C ASN A 22 -15.22 17.19 4.57
N GLY A 23 -14.43 18.27 4.60
CA GLY A 23 -14.46 19.27 5.67
C GLY A 23 -14.13 18.70 7.06
N LEU A 24 -13.38 17.60 7.12
CA LEU A 24 -13.04 16.92 8.37
C LEU A 24 -11.73 17.47 8.96
N SER A 25 -11.60 17.45 10.28
CA SER A 25 -10.32 17.74 10.94
C SER A 25 -9.25 16.73 10.50
N ARG A 26 -8.03 17.19 10.21
CA ARG A 26 -6.87 16.34 9.83
C ARG A 26 -6.72 15.11 10.73
N THR A 27 -6.88 15.26 12.04
CA THR A 27 -6.79 14.15 13.00
C THR A 27 -7.83 13.06 12.74
N LYS A 28 -9.09 13.44 12.49
CA LYS A 28 -10.15 12.48 12.15
C LYS A 28 -9.88 11.81 10.80
N ALA A 29 -9.47 12.57 9.78
CA ALA A 29 -9.12 12.01 8.48
C ALA A 29 -7.95 11.01 8.57
N GLN A 30 -6.92 11.32 9.38
CA GLN A 30 -5.81 10.41 9.63
C GLN A 30 -6.26 9.10 10.29
N VAL A 31 -7.13 9.18 11.30
CA VAL A 31 -7.67 8.01 11.99
C VAL A 31 -8.46 7.15 11.00
N ILE A 32 -9.38 7.74 10.23
CA ILE A 32 -10.20 7.00 9.25
C ILE A 32 -9.32 6.28 8.22
N VAL A 33 -8.30 6.97 7.66
CA VAL A 33 -7.38 6.34 6.70
C VAL A 33 -6.61 5.18 7.33
N GLN A 34 -6.16 5.34 8.58
CA GLN A 34 -5.49 4.26 9.30
C GLN A 34 -6.42 3.08 9.54
N ASP A 35 -7.64 3.32 10.00
CA ASP A 35 -8.66 2.30 10.31
C ASP A 35 -9.04 1.48 9.07
N VAL A 36 -9.20 2.14 7.92
CA VAL A 36 -9.48 1.47 6.65
C VAL A 36 -8.33 0.54 6.28
N LEU A 37 -7.08 1.02 6.36
CA LEU A 37 -5.91 0.18 6.06
C LEU A 37 -5.81 -1.00 7.03
N ASP A 38 -6.04 -0.77 8.32
CA ASP A 38 -5.98 -1.81 9.35
C ASP A 38 -7.05 -2.88 9.14
N THR A 39 -8.29 -2.45 8.84
CA THR A 39 -9.40 -3.35 8.52
C THR A 39 -9.08 -4.19 7.27
N VAL A 40 -8.55 -3.57 6.22
CA VAL A 40 -8.14 -4.29 5.01
C VAL A 40 -7.05 -5.31 5.34
N ILE A 41 -6.06 -4.95 6.15
CA ILE A 41 -5.01 -5.88 6.59
C ILE A 41 -5.61 -7.03 7.39
N ALA A 42 -6.48 -6.76 8.37
CA ALA A 42 -7.09 -7.78 9.21
C ALA A 42 -7.91 -8.79 8.38
N VAL A 43 -8.74 -8.30 7.46
CA VAL A 43 -9.55 -9.17 6.58
C VAL A 43 -8.66 -10.03 5.67
N LEU A 44 -7.62 -9.43 5.08
CA LEU A 44 -6.69 -10.16 4.23
C LEU A 44 -5.84 -11.17 5.03
N SER A 45 -5.41 -10.82 6.24
CA SER A 45 -4.65 -11.72 7.12
C SER A 45 -5.44 -12.97 7.50
N ASP A 46 -6.76 -12.88 7.59
CA ASP A 46 -7.63 -14.04 7.83
C ASP A 46 -7.82 -14.93 6.58
N GLY A 47 -7.30 -14.50 5.42
CA GLY A 47 -7.45 -15.20 4.15
C GLY A 47 -8.77 -14.92 3.43
N HIS A 48 -9.53 -13.92 3.88
CA HIS A 48 -10.78 -13.54 3.24
C HIS A 48 -10.55 -12.73 1.96
N ARG A 49 -11.49 -12.88 1.03
CA ARG A 49 -11.61 -12.05 -0.18
C ARG A 49 -12.41 -10.81 0.15
N LEU A 50 -11.81 -9.64 -0.04
CA LEU A 50 -12.43 -8.35 0.21
C LEU A 50 -12.81 -7.69 -1.11
N GLU A 51 -14.11 -7.53 -1.36
CA GLU A 51 -14.64 -6.85 -2.54
C GLU A 51 -15.08 -5.42 -2.19
N LEU A 52 -14.38 -4.43 -2.73
CA LEU A 52 -14.73 -3.02 -2.61
C LEU A 52 -15.34 -2.57 -3.95
N ARG A 53 -16.68 -2.45 -3.99
CA ARG A 53 -17.40 -1.92 -5.15
C ARG A 53 -16.83 -0.54 -5.50
N ASP A 54 -16.62 -0.29 -6.80
CA ASP A 54 -15.97 0.92 -7.35
C ASP A 54 -14.46 1.09 -7.07
N PHE A 55 -13.81 0.15 -6.36
CA PHE A 55 -12.36 0.21 -6.08
C PHE A 55 -11.61 -1.05 -6.57
N GLY A 56 -12.13 -2.25 -6.28
CA GLY A 56 -11.54 -3.50 -6.75
C GLY A 56 -11.72 -4.67 -5.76
N VAL A 57 -11.17 -5.82 -6.13
CA VAL A 57 -11.16 -7.04 -5.30
C VAL A 57 -9.75 -7.28 -4.78
N PHE A 58 -9.62 -7.43 -3.47
CA PHE A 58 -8.38 -7.78 -2.78
C PHE A 58 -8.49 -9.23 -2.32
N GLU A 59 -7.52 -10.04 -2.71
CA GLU A 59 -7.45 -11.46 -2.35
C GLU A 59 -6.00 -11.80 -2.00
N VAL A 60 -5.82 -12.51 -0.88
CA VAL A 60 -4.50 -13.03 -0.53
C VAL A 60 -4.20 -14.24 -1.39
N LYS A 61 -3.31 -14.06 -2.35
CA LYS A 61 -2.77 -15.15 -3.17
C LYS A 61 -1.46 -15.63 -2.57
N THR A 62 -1.48 -16.84 -2.03
CA THR A 62 -0.24 -17.55 -1.68
C THR A 62 0.44 -17.99 -2.97
N LEU A 63 1.36 -17.17 -3.46
CA LEU A 63 2.22 -17.53 -4.58
C LEU A 63 3.25 -18.55 -4.08
N ALA A 64 3.38 -19.67 -4.78
CA ALA A 64 4.45 -20.62 -4.50
C ALA A 64 5.80 -19.87 -4.53
N PRO A 65 6.71 -20.13 -3.57
CA PRO A 65 8.02 -19.52 -3.57
C PRO A 65 8.70 -19.87 -4.88
N ARG A 66 8.82 -18.88 -5.77
CA ARG A 66 9.69 -19.01 -6.93
C ARG A 66 11.10 -18.88 -6.41
N THR A 67 11.97 -19.82 -6.78
CA THR A 67 13.42 -19.66 -6.63
C THR A 67 13.78 -18.35 -7.34
N GLY A 68 13.94 -17.29 -6.56
CA GLY A 68 14.39 -16.02 -7.07
C GLY A 68 15.79 -16.22 -7.62
N ALA A 69 16.00 -15.84 -8.87
CA ALA A 69 17.35 -15.61 -9.34
C ALA A 69 18.01 -14.61 -8.39
N GLU A 70 19.21 -14.92 -7.92
CA GLU A 70 20.02 -13.95 -7.20
C GLU A 70 20.15 -12.69 -8.05
N PRO A 71 19.90 -11.49 -7.50
CA PRO A 71 20.07 -10.26 -8.25
C PRO A 71 21.53 -10.14 -8.70
N PRO A 72 21.85 -9.90 -9.99
CA PRO A 72 23.21 -10.02 -10.53
C PRO A 72 24.23 -8.98 -10.04
N HIS A 73 23.92 -8.19 -9.00
CA HIS A 73 24.86 -7.24 -8.42
C HIS A 73 24.68 -7.06 -6.90
N ALA A 74 24.95 -8.11 -6.14
CA ALA A 74 25.53 -7.97 -4.82
C ALA A 74 27.06 -7.87 -4.98
N ARG A 75 27.58 -6.67 -5.25
CA ARG A 75 29.04 -6.44 -5.11
C ARG A 75 29.37 -6.65 -3.63
N ALA A 76 29.99 -7.79 -3.32
CA ALA A 76 30.59 -8.03 -2.02
C ALA A 76 31.51 -6.85 -1.69
N ARG A 77 31.17 -6.09 -0.66
CA ARG A 77 32.08 -5.10 -0.09
C ARG A 77 33.04 -5.88 0.82
N PRO A 78 34.35 -5.89 0.57
CA PRO A 78 35.29 -6.42 1.54
C PRO A 78 35.25 -5.53 2.78
N CYS A 79 35.12 -6.18 3.94
CA CYS A 79 35.29 -5.53 5.24
C CYS A 79 36.78 -5.20 5.40
N ALA A 80 37.09 -3.95 5.73
CA ALA A 80 38.41 -3.50 6.13
C ALA A 80 38.46 -3.38 7.65
#